data_AF-R6WGK1-F1
#
_entry.id   AF-R6WGK1-F1
#
_cell.length_a   1.000
_cell.length_b   1.000
_cell.length_c   1.000
_cell.angle_alpha   90.00
_cell.angle_beta   90.00
_cell.angle_gamma   90.00
#
_symmetry.space_group_name_H-M   'P 1'
#
loop_
_entity.id
_entity.type
_entity.pdbx_description
1 polymer ?
#
loop_
_entity_poly.entity_id
_entity_poly.type
_entity_poly.pdbx_seq_one_letter_code
_entity_poly.pdbx_strand_id
1 'polypeptide(L)'
;MLNELIFFEVRIFRMFCEKLQVSSADTNKLFETYGVWKYIEDTYDMLSLSSDECAVNDIVEMLKINGVKLEGVVCNKLEAVTDKSTEQERFCADLILTDAIMDMADEEGISWQETRHKILNPEAYKALYDFEAGLWETGPDYFRYFYKTCSINESKL
;
A
#
# COMPACT_ATOMS: atom_id res chain seq x y z
N MET A 1 8.58 17.40 -4.27
CA MET A 1 8.18 17.60 -2.86
C MET A 1 7.42 16.35 -2.47
N LEU A 2 7.69 15.73 -1.33
CA LEU A 2 6.97 14.53 -0.92
C LEU A 2 5.48 14.84 -0.82
N ASN A 3 4.64 14.04 -1.46
CA ASN A 3 3.21 14.11 -1.24
C ASN A 3 2.88 13.29 0.02
N GLU A 4 2.74 14.00 1.15
CA GLU A 4 2.54 13.41 2.48
C GLU A 4 1.26 12.55 2.56
N LEU A 5 0.24 12.86 1.76
CA LEU A 5 -0.98 12.06 1.68
C LEU A 5 -0.70 10.72 0.99
N ILE A 6 -0.07 10.72 -0.18
CA ILE A 6 0.27 9.48 -0.90
C ILE A 6 1.22 8.64 -0.04
N PHE A 7 2.20 9.27 0.60
CA PHE A 7 3.12 8.60 1.51
C PHE A 7 2.40 7.94 2.69
N PHE A 8 1.41 8.62 3.27
CA PHE A 8 0.59 8.08 4.33
C PHE A 8 -0.26 6.90 3.86
N GLU A 9 -0.91 7.02 2.70
CA GLU A 9 -1.71 5.94 2.12
C GLU A 9 -0.91 4.67 1.86
N VAL A 10 0.29 4.81 1.28
CA VAL A 10 1.21 3.70 1.03
C VAL A 10 1.55 2.96 2.33
N ARG A 11 1.91 3.72 3.36
CA ARG A 11 2.29 3.18 4.68
C ARG A 11 1.14 2.50 5.40
N ILE A 12 -0.05 3.13 5.41
CA ILE A 12 -1.27 2.55 6.00
C ILE A 12 -1.68 1.27 5.27
N PHE A 13 -1.59 1.26 3.94
CA PHE A 13 -1.92 0.09 3.14
C PHE A 13 -0.98 -1.08 3.42
N ARG A 14 0.33 -0.83 3.47
CA ARG A 14 1.33 -1.84 3.83
C ARG A 14 1.05 -2.41 5.23
N MET A 15 0.89 -1.54 6.23
CA MET A 15 0.61 -1.96 7.61
C MET A 15 -0.70 -2.75 7.74
N PHE A 16 -1.72 -2.40 6.97
CA PHE A 16 -2.97 -3.16 6.93
C PHE A 16 -2.76 -4.57 6.38
N CYS A 17 -2.03 -4.70 5.27
CA CYS A 17 -1.69 -6.00 4.68
C CYS A 17 -0.88 -6.87 5.65
N GLU A 18 0.15 -6.31 6.29
CA GLU A 18 0.98 -6.98 7.30
C GLU A 18 0.13 -7.44 8.51
N LYS A 19 -0.74 -6.56 9.02
CA LYS A 19 -1.54 -6.83 10.22
C LYS A 19 -2.56 -7.95 10.01
N LEU A 20 -3.22 -7.96 8.86
CA LEU A 20 -4.28 -8.93 8.58
C LEU A 20 -3.81 -10.13 7.76
N GLN A 21 -2.55 -10.13 7.32
CA GLN A 21 -1.99 -11.19 6.47
C GLN A 21 -2.84 -11.42 5.21
N VAL A 22 -3.36 -10.32 4.65
CA VAL A 22 -4.17 -10.30 3.43
C VAL A 22 -3.31 -9.80 2.28
N SER A 23 -3.48 -10.40 1.09
CA SER A 23 -2.72 -9.98 -0.09
C SER A 23 -3.01 -8.52 -0.45
N SER A 24 -2.02 -7.80 -0.99
CA SER A 24 -2.22 -6.41 -1.45
C SER A 24 -3.36 -6.30 -2.47
N ALA A 25 -3.52 -7.28 -3.35
CA ALA A 25 -4.61 -7.29 -4.33
C ALA A 25 -5.99 -7.34 -3.66
N ASP A 26 -6.16 -8.25 -2.70
CA ASP A 26 -7.41 -8.39 -1.96
C ASP A 26 -7.66 -7.16 -1.07
N THR A 27 -6.60 -6.61 -0.47
CA THR A 27 -6.65 -5.36 0.31
C THR A 27 -7.03 -4.18 -0.57
N ASN A 28 -6.45 -4.01 -1.74
CA ASN A 28 -6.77 -2.90 -2.64
C ASN A 28 -8.23 -3.01 -3.10
N LYS A 29 -8.67 -4.21 -3.52
CA LYS A 29 -10.07 -4.45 -3.86
C LYS A 29 -11.01 -4.16 -2.69
N LEU A 30 -10.63 -4.53 -1.47
CA LEU A 30 -11.38 -4.23 -0.26
C LEU A 30 -11.48 -2.70 -0.04
N PHE A 31 -10.36 -2.00 -0.16
CA PHE A 31 -10.29 -0.56 0.04
C PHE A 31 -11.14 0.19 -0.99
N GLU A 32 -11.15 -0.25 -2.24
CA GLU A 32 -12.03 0.30 -3.27
C GLU A 32 -13.50 0.01 -3.00
N THR A 33 -13.82 -1.24 -2.68
CA THR A 33 -15.21 -1.69 -2.47
C THR A 33 -15.89 -0.92 -1.34
N TYR A 34 -15.15 -0.65 -0.25
CA TYR A 34 -15.67 0.01 0.93
C TYR A 34 -15.31 1.50 1.01
N GLY A 35 -14.65 2.06 -0.01
CA GLY A 35 -14.29 3.49 -0.05
C GLY A 35 -13.26 3.90 1.01
N VAL A 36 -12.38 2.99 1.43
CA VAL A 36 -11.33 3.25 2.43
C VAL A 36 -10.32 4.28 1.93
N TRP A 37 -9.95 4.24 0.64
CA TRP A 37 -9.07 5.26 0.05
C TRP A 37 -9.65 6.65 0.22
N LYS A 38 -10.91 6.82 -0.17
CA LYS A 38 -11.63 8.07 -0.01
C LYS A 38 -11.75 8.49 1.46
N TYR A 39 -11.98 7.54 2.37
CA TYR A 39 -11.99 7.83 3.80
C TYR A 39 -10.64 8.39 4.28
N ILE A 40 -9.51 7.78 3.87
CA ILE A 40 -8.17 8.28 4.21
C ILE A 40 -7.96 9.68 3.63
N GLU A 41 -8.27 9.88 2.35
CA GLU A 41 -8.14 11.17 1.66
C GLU A 41 -8.99 12.27 2.33
N ASP A 42 -10.24 11.97 2.67
CA ASP A 42 -11.19 12.91 3.27
C ASP A 42 -10.88 13.20 4.76
N THR A 43 -10.17 12.30 5.47
CA THR A 43 -9.89 12.41 6.91
C THR A 43 -8.41 12.51 7.26
N TYR A 44 -7.55 12.72 6.27
CA TYR A 44 -6.09 12.76 6.42
C TYR A 44 -5.61 13.72 7.52
N ASP A 45 -6.15 14.94 7.56
CA ASP A 45 -5.77 15.94 8.56
C ASP A 45 -6.01 15.47 10.00
N MET A 46 -6.98 14.58 10.21
CA MET A 46 -7.28 13.99 11.51
C MET A 46 -6.45 12.73 11.77
N LEU A 47 -6.39 11.82 10.78
CA LEU A 47 -5.66 10.56 10.91
C LEU A 47 -4.16 10.78 11.12
N SER A 48 -3.58 11.77 10.45
CA SER A 48 -2.15 12.12 10.55
C SER A 48 -1.73 12.66 11.92
N LEU A 49 -2.68 13.06 12.78
CA LEU A 49 -2.41 13.46 14.17
C LEU A 49 -2.30 12.26 15.12
N SER A 50 -2.68 11.08 14.66
CA SER A 50 -2.61 9.82 15.41
C SER A 50 -1.42 8.97 14.95
N SER A 51 -1.13 7.87 15.65
CA SER A 51 -0.15 6.91 15.14
C SER A 51 -0.74 6.13 13.96
N ASP A 52 0.13 5.65 13.06
CA ASP A 52 -0.31 4.79 11.95
C ASP A 52 -1.06 3.55 12.45
N GLU A 53 -0.68 3.01 13.61
CA GLU A 53 -1.38 1.88 14.22
C GLU A 53 -2.82 2.23 14.62
N CYS A 54 -3.06 3.43 15.15
CA CYS A 54 -4.41 3.93 15.43
C CYS A 54 -5.20 4.08 14.12
N ALA A 55 -4.62 4.71 13.10
CA ALA A 55 -5.28 4.87 11.81
C ALA A 55 -5.65 3.53 11.15
N VAL A 56 -4.77 2.52 11.20
CA VAL A 56 -5.07 1.16 10.72
C VAL A 56 -6.21 0.53 11.53
N ASN A 57 -6.23 0.71 12.85
CA ASN A 57 -7.32 0.20 13.69
C ASN A 57 -8.66 0.85 13.36
N ASP A 58 -8.69 2.16 13.14
CA ASP A 58 -9.89 2.89 12.76
C ASP A 58 -10.46 2.37 11.42
N ILE A 59 -9.59 2.08 10.44
CA ILE A 59 -9.98 1.46 9.17
C ILE A 59 -10.56 0.05 9.39
N VAL A 60 -9.92 -0.76 10.26
CA VAL A 60 -10.41 -2.09 10.61
C VAL A 60 -11.79 -2.02 11.26
N GLU A 61 -12.02 -1.07 12.17
CA GLU A 61 -13.32 -0.85 12.81
C GLU A 61 -14.37 -0.38 11.80
N MET A 62 -14.02 0.57 10.92
CA MET A 62 -14.86 1.03 9.83
C MET A 62 -15.32 -0.13 8.93
N LEU A 63 -14.41 -1.03 8.55
CA LEU A 63 -14.75 -2.21 7.75
C LEU A 63 -15.66 -3.20 8.51
N LYS A 64 -15.41 -3.43 9.81
CA LYS A 64 -16.26 -4.28 10.66
C LYS A 64 -17.68 -3.72 10.79
N ILE A 65 -17.82 -2.40 10.99
CA ILE A 65 -19.13 -1.72 11.05
C ILE A 65 -19.90 -1.92 9.73
N ASN A 66 -19.19 -1.93 8.60
CA ASN A 66 -19.75 -2.21 7.28
C ASN A 66 -20.00 -3.71 7.00
N GLY A 67 -19.85 -4.58 8.00
CA GLY A 67 -20.18 -6.01 7.91
C GLY A 67 -19.06 -6.89 7.34
N VAL A 68 -17.86 -6.35 7.14
CA VAL A 68 -16.71 -7.15 6.70
C VAL A 68 -16.23 -8.04 7.83
N LYS A 69 -16.21 -9.35 7.59
CA LYS A 69 -15.59 -10.33 8.48
C LYS A 69 -14.10 -10.39 8.21
N LEU A 70 -13.33 -9.64 8.99
CA LEU A 70 -11.88 -9.68 8.96
C LEU A 70 -11.42 -10.80 9.91
N GLU A 71 -11.13 -11.98 9.35
CA GLU A 71 -10.49 -13.07 10.09
C GLU A 71 -8.98 -12.89 10.02
N GLY A 72 -8.43 -12.22 11.03
CA GLY A 72 -7.00 -12.01 11.20
C GLY A 72 -6.75 -11.71 12.68
N VAL A 73 -5.77 -12.39 13.26
CA VAL A 73 -5.39 -12.22 14.67
C VAL A 73 -5.16 -10.73 14.91
N VAL A 74 -5.94 -10.12 15.82
CA VAL A 74 -5.53 -8.85 16.42
C VAL A 74 -4.27 -9.18 17.19
N CYS A 75 -3.11 -9.01 16.56
CA CYS A 75 -1.82 -9.31 17.18
C CYS A 75 -1.63 -8.40 18.38
N ASN A 76 -2.01 -8.88 19.56
CA ASN A 76 -1.54 -8.34 20.82
C ASN A 76 -0.06 -8.66 20.90
N LYS A 77 0.77 -7.64 20.66
CA LYS A 77 2.23 -7.67 20.54
C LYS A 77 2.74 -8.56 19.41
N LEU A 78 3.53 -7.95 18.52
CA LEU A 78 4.60 -8.68 17.84
C LEU A 78 5.43 -9.38 18.93
N GLU A 79 5.15 -10.65 19.21
CA GLU A 79 6.16 -11.50 19.82
C GLU A 79 7.28 -11.63 18.79
N ALA A 80 8.49 -11.37 19.27
CA ALA A 80 9.72 -11.27 18.49
C ALA A 80 9.96 -12.54 17.66
N VAL A 81 9.40 -12.57 16.46
CA VAL A 81 9.86 -13.40 15.37
C VAL A 81 10.89 -12.56 14.65
N THR A 82 12.12 -13.05 14.69
CA THR A 82 13.37 -12.52 14.10
C THR A 82 13.15 -11.66 12.84
N ASP A 83 12.86 -10.37 13.03
CA ASP A 83 12.60 -9.45 11.95
C ASP A 83 13.95 -8.95 11.40
N LYS A 84 14.22 -9.26 10.14
CA LYS A 84 15.48 -8.89 9.46
C LYS A 84 15.39 -7.53 8.76
N SER A 85 14.23 -6.86 8.86
CA SER A 85 13.96 -5.53 8.32
C SER A 85 13.86 -4.48 9.44
N THR A 86 14.62 -3.41 9.33
CA THR A 86 14.53 -2.23 10.21
C THR A 86 13.36 -1.33 9.81
N GLU A 87 12.86 -0.53 10.75
CA GLU A 87 11.87 0.53 10.49
C GLU A 87 12.34 1.51 9.40
N GLN A 88 13.65 1.74 9.32
CA GLN A 88 14.26 2.60 8.31
C GLN A 88 14.12 2.01 6.91
N GLU A 89 14.27 0.71 6.75
CA GLU A 89 14.12 0.05 5.45
C GLU A 89 12.67 0.10 4.97
N ARG A 90 11.69 -0.12 5.87
CA ARG A 90 10.25 0.03 5.57
C ARG A 90 9.87 1.46 5.18
N PHE A 91 10.43 2.45 5.87
CA PHE A 91 10.22 3.86 5.54
C PHE A 91 10.78 4.21 4.15
N CYS A 92 12.00 3.77 3.83
CA CYS A 92 12.60 3.97 2.51
C CYS A 92 11.78 3.32 1.40
N ALA A 93 11.26 2.13 1.68
CA ALA A 93 10.36 1.38 0.83
C ALA A 93 9.06 2.16 0.51
N ASP A 94 8.41 2.70 1.54
CA ASP A 94 7.19 3.52 1.38
C ASP A 94 7.47 4.79 0.57
N LEU A 95 8.67 5.39 0.73
CA LEU A 95 9.11 6.54 -0.07
C LEU A 95 9.29 6.17 -1.55
N ILE A 96 9.92 5.05 -1.85
CA ILE A 96 10.15 4.59 -3.22
C ILE A 96 8.82 4.34 -3.93
N LEU A 97 7.85 3.69 -3.27
CA LEU A 97 6.53 3.48 -3.85
C LEU A 97 5.79 4.81 -4.06
N THR A 98 5.90 5.74 -3.12
CA THR A 98 5.30 7.07 -3.26
C THR A 98 5.87 7.82 -4.46
N ASP A 99 7.19 7.81 -4.62
CA ASP A 99 7.90 8.42 -5.75
C ASP A 99 7.46 7.78 -7.08
N ALA A 100 7.40 6.45 -7.12
CA ALA A 100 6.91 5.69 -8.27
C ALA A 100 5.48 6.05 -8.67
N ILE A 101 4.57 6.25 -7.70
CA ILE A 101 3.19 6.69 -7.97
C ILE A 101 3.18 8.10 -8.57
N MET A 102 3.95 9.03 -8.00
CA MET A 102 3.99 10.41 -8.48
C MET A 102 4.60 10.50 -9.88
N ASP A 103 5.74 9.84 -10.10
CA ASP A 103 6.44 9.84 -11.37
C ASP A 103 5.60 9.23 -12.49
N MET A 104 4.93 8.10 -12.23
CA MET A 104 4.06 7.47 -13.24
C MET A 104 2.81 8.31 -13.53
N ALA A 105 2.24 8.99 -12.53
CA ALA A 105 1.14 9.92 -12.75
C ALA A 105 1.56 11.08 -13.68
N ASP A 106 2.74 11.66 -13.44
CA ASP A 106 3.30 12.73 -14.27
C ASP A 106 3.68 12.24 -15.68
N GLU A 107 4.32 11.08 -15.81
CA GLU A 107 4.74 10.50 -17.08
C GLU A 107 3.55 10.12 -17.99
N GLU A 108 2.51 9.52 -17.42
CA GLU A 108 1.33 9.06 -18.17
C GLU A 108 0.24 10.13 -18.30
N GLY A 109 0.33 11.23 -17.53
CA GLY A 109 -0.69 12.28 -17.51
C GLY A 109 -2.02 11.82 -16.90
N ILE A 110 -1.97 10.92 -15.92
CA ILE A 110 -3.12 10.37 -15.22
C ILE A 110 -3.12 10.81 -13.75
N SER A 111 -4.23 10.60 -13.05
CA SER A 111 -4.29 10.91 -11.62
C SER A 111 -3.43 9.94 -10.81
N TRP A 112 -2.90 10.41 -9.68
CA TRP A 112 -2.15 9.56 -8.78
C TRP A 112 -3.02 8.43 -8.19
N GLN A 113 -4.34 8.62 -8.06
CA GLN A 113 -5.28 7.57 -7.65
C GLN A 113 -5.34 6.43 -8.69
N GLU A 114 -5.41 6.78 -9.98
CA GLU A 114 -5.39 5.80 -11.07
C GLU A 114 -4.04 5.07 -11.12
N THR A 115 -2.94 5.79 -10.93
CA THR A 115 -1.61 5.21 -10.81
C THR A 115 -1.50 4.25 -9.62
N ARG A 116 -1.96 4.66 -8.43
CA ARG A 116 -2.01 3.81 -7.23
C ARG A 116 -2.77 2.52 -7.51
N HIS A 117 -3.94 2.60 -8.15
CA HIS A 117 -4.71 1.41 -8.54
C HIS A 117 -3.90 0.45 -9.44
N LYS A 118 -3.23 1.00 -10.47
CA LYS A 118 -2.40 0.22 -11.40
C LYS A 118 -1.21 -0.45 -10.73
N ILE A 119 -0.51 0.25 -9.83
CA ILE A 119 0.69 -0.25 -9.15
C ILE A 119 0.34 -1.26 -8.07
N LEU A 120 -0.75 -1.04 -7.33
CA LEU A 120 -1.24 -1.96 -6.31
C LEU A 120 -1.96 -3.19 -6.91
N ASN A 121 -1.92 -3.37 -8.24
CA ASN A 121 -2.30 -4.61 -8.89
C ASN A 121 -1.43 -5.78 -8.35
N PRO A 122 -2.00 -6.99 -8.14
CA PRO A 122 -1.30 -8.16 -7.63
C PRO A 122 0.07 -8.43 -8.28
N GLU A 123 0.18 -8.34 -9.60
CA GLU A 123 1.40 -8.72 -10.32
C GLU A 123 2.50 -7.67 -10.16
N ALA A 124 2.14 -6.39 -10.25
CA ALA A 124 3.08 -5.29 -9.99
C ALA A 124 3.50 -5.29 -8.52
N TYR A 125 2.58 -5.36 -7.58
CA TYR A 125 2.91 -5.32 -6.15
C TYR A 125 3.76 -6.51 -5.70
N LYS A 126 3.47 -7.75 -6.16
CA LYS A 126 4.28 -8.94 -5.81
C LYS A 126 5.67 -8.91 -6.41
N ALA A 127 5.84 -8.35 -7.61
CA ALA A 127 7.17 -8.17 -8.20
C ALA A 127 8.02 -7.15 -7.44
N LEU A 128 7.41 -6.40 -6.52
CA LEU A 128 8.02 -5.26 -5.87
C LEU A 128 8.13 -5.42 -4.36
N TYR A 129 7.22 -6.14 -3.69
CA TYR A 129 7.17 -6.25 -2.23
C TYR A 129 7.20 -7.70 -1.76
N ASP A 130 8.23 -8.03 -0.98
CA ASP A 130 8.40 -9.28 -0.25
C ASP A 130 7.61 -9.20 1.07
N PHE A 131 6.54 -9.99 1.18
CA PHE A 131 5.71 -10.06 2.38
C PHE A 131 6.35 -10.86 3.53
N GLU A 132 7.32 -11.74 3.25
CA GLU A 132 8.05 -12.45 4.30
C GLU A 132 9.09 -11.53 4.95
N ALA A 133 9.77 -10.71 4.15
CA ALA A 133 10.74 -9.73 4.65
C ALA A 133 10.13 -8.38 5.05
N GLY A 134 8.93 -8.05 4.54
CA GLY A 134 8.29 -6.75 4.70
C GLY A 134 8.99 -5.63 3.93
N LEU A 135 9.71 -5.96 2.86
CA LEU A 135 10.62 -5.07 2.12
C LEU A 135 10.32 -5.04 0.64
N TRP A 136 10.71 -3.94 -0.02
CA TRP A 136 10.61 -3.86 -1.47
C TRP A 136 11.82 -4.55 -2.11
N GLU A 137 11.60 -5.55 -2.97
CA GLU A 137 12.65 -6.37 -3.56
C GLU A 137 13.57 -5.59 -4.51
N THR A 138 13.08 -4.48 -5.07
CA THR A 138 13.77 -3.75 -6.15
C THR A 138 13.55 -2.24 -6.09
N GLY A 139 14.55 -1.48 -6.53
CA GLY A 139 14.50 -0.01 -6.56
C GLY A 139 13.58 0.56 -7.65
N PRO A 140 13.31 1.89 -7.63
CA PRO A 140 12.34 2.53 -8.53
C PRO A 140 12.63 2.35 -10.02
N ASP A 141 13.90 2.17 -10.42
CA ASP A 141 14.28 1.90 -11.81
C ASP A 141 13.80 0.54 -12.31
N TYR A 142 13.79 -0.49 -11.45
CA TYR A 142 13.25 -1.80 -11.78
C TYR A 142 11.72 -1.75 -11.92
N PHE A 143 11.06 -0.99 -11.03
CA PHE A 143 9.63 -0.72 -11.10
C PHE A 143 9.20 -0.18 -12.47
N ARG A 144 9.89 0.87 -12.95
CA ARG A 144 9.62 1.46 -14.27
C ARG A 144 9.83 0.46 -15.41
N TYR A 145 10.85 -0.39 -15.31
CA TYR A 145 11.14 -1.42 -16.31
C TYR A 145 10.07 -2.52 -16.34
N PHE A 146 9.72 -3.09 -15.19
CA PHE A 146 8.74 -4.18 -15.10
C PHE A 146 7.37 -3.75 -15.65
N TYR A 147 6.86 -2.60 -15.22
CA TYR A 147 5.56 -2.10 -15.66
C TYR A 147 5.51 -1.82 -17.17
N LYS A 148 6.56 -1.23 -17.75
CA LYS A 148 6.68 -1.03 -19.20
C LYS A 148 6.65 -2.37 -19.95
N THR A 149 7.26 -3.40 -19.39
CA THR A 149 7.34 -4.72 -20.02
C THR A 149 6.01 -5.48 -19.96
N CYS A 150 5.26 -5.37 -18.87
CA CYS A 150 3.92 -5.95 -18.74
C CYS A 150 2.89 -5.24 -19.65
N SER A 151 2.93 -3.92 -19.75
CA SER A 151 1.99 -3.13 -20.58
C SER A 151 2.16 -3.37 -22.10
N ILE A 152 3.37 -3.72 -22.55
CA ILE A 152 3.65 -4.09 -23.95
C ILE A 152 3.03 -5.45 -24.32
N ASN A 153 2.82 -6.34 -23.35
CA ASN A 153 2.24 -7.66 -23.61
C ASN A 153 0.70 -7.64 -23.68
N GLU A 154 0.03 -6.66 -23.06
CA GLU A 154 -1.42 -6.50 -23.17
C GLU A 154 -1.85 -5.87 -24.51
N SER A 155 -0.97 -5.13 -25.19
CA SER A 155 -1.24 -4.52 -26.50
C SER A 155 -1.01 -5.45 -27.70
N LYS A 156 -0.75 -6.74 -27.45
CA LYS A 156 -0.56 -7.80 -28.46
C LYS A 156 -1.61 -8.92 -28.40
N LEU A 157 -2.67 -8.75 -27.62
CA LEU A 157 -3.83 -9.65 -27.56
C LEU A 157 -5.08 -8.99 -28.14
#